data_AF-A0A7J9LSZ2-F1
#
_entry.id   AF-A0A7J9LSZ2-F1
#
_cell.length_a   1.000
_cell.length_b   1.000
_cell.length_c   1.000
_cell.angle_alpha   90.00
_cell.angle_beta   90.00
_cell.angle_gamma   90.00
#
_symmetry.space_group_name_H-M   'P 1'
#
loop_
_entity.id
_entity.type
_entity.pdbx_description
1 polymer ?
#
loop_
_entity_poly.entity_id
_entity_poly.type
_entity_poly.pdbx_seq_one_letter_code
_entity_poly.pdbx_strand_id
1 'polypeptide(L)'
;MNFFLEAHSDEKGVKQIIRLILSKFIRRQPGRSDNEWANMWRDMLCLQEKAFPFLDLEYLLTEFCRGLLKAGKFSLARSYLRGTSSASLATEKAENLVIQAAREYFFSASSLSCSEIWKAKECLNLFPSSSNVKAEADIIDALTVKLPYLGVTLLPVQFRQIKDPMEIIKMAVTSQAGAYLHVDELIEVAKLLGLSSLDEISAVEEVIAREAAVSGDLQLAFDLCLVLAKKGHGLVWDLCAALARGPLENMDISSRKQLLGFALSHCDEESISELLLAWKDLDMQGQCETLMTLTGTNAPNFSIQGSSVISLPGYSIQDLVDLKNSSELADGFNGADQENHFNSIKNTLSLVAKNLPVENGTNWDLILQENGKILSFAAIQLPWLLELTRKEDYSKKFTSGLIPGKQYVSVRTQIVITILSWLARNGFAPRDDLIASLAKSILEPPATEEEDVIGCSFLLNLVDAFSGVQVIEEQLRTRENYLETCSIMNVGMTYSILHNTGVDCEGPTQRRELLLGKFREKNKPLNADDINRIDAVQSSFWREWKLKLEEKKRVTEHSRFLEQIIPGV
;
A
#
# COMPACT_ATOMS: atom_id res chain seq x y z
N MET A 1 -80.72 -1.12 -10.98
CA MET A 1 -80.42 -2.24 -10.05
C MET A 1 -79.50 -3.30 -10.68
N ASN A 2 -79.46 -3.49 -12.01
CA ASN A 2 -78.62 -4.52 -12.66
C ASN A 2 -77.12 -4.44 -12.30
N PHE A 3 -76.57 -3.23 -12.08
CA PHE A 3 -75.15 -3.06 -11.74
C PHE A 3 -74.71 -3.86 -10.50
N PHE A 4 -75.51 -3.92 -9.44
CA PHE A 4 -75.18 -4.65 -8.22
C PHE A 4 -75.39 -6.16 -8.34
N LEU A 5 -76.29 -6.59 -9.25
CA LEU A 5 -76.60 -8.00 -9.51
C LEU A 5 -75.60 -8.66 -10.47
N GLU A 6 -74.85 -7.88 -11.25
CA GLU A 6 -73.82 -8.38 -12.18
C GLU A 6 -72.39 -8.02 -11.73
N ALA A 7 -72.24 -7.29 -10.61
CA ALA A 7 -70.97 -6.73 -10.12
C ALA A 7 -69.86 -7.78 -9.91
N HIS A 8 -70.22 -9.01 -9.56
CA HIS A 8 -69.27 -10.13 -9.39
C HIS A 8 -68.59 -10.54 -10.70
N SER A 9 -69.15 -10.19 -11.87
CA SER A 9 -68.53 -10.45 -13.17
C SER A 9 -67.49 -9.40 -13.57
N ASP A 10 -67.49 -8.22 -12.92
CA ASP A 10 -66.55 -7.12 -13.19
C ASP A 10 -65.89 -6.61 -11.89
N GLU A 11 -65.09 -7.48 -11.26
CA GLU A 11 -64.34 -7.14 -10.04
C GLU A 11 -63.42 -5.91 -10.24
N LYS A 12 -62.83 -5.75 -11.44
CA LYS A 12 -61.96 -4.63 -11.78
C LYS A 12 -62.73 -3.30 -11.78
N GLY A 13 -63.93 -3.28 -12.34
CA GLY A 13 -64.81 -2.11 -12.34
C GLY A 13 -65.21 -1.68 -10.92
N VAL A 14 -65.57 -2.64 -10.05
CA VAL A 14 -65.91 -2.34 -8.65
C VAL A 14 -64.70 -1.79 -7.88
N LYS A 15 -63.52 -2.40 -8.05
CA LYS A 15 -62.26 -1.89 -7.49
C LYS A 15 -61.97 -0.45 -7.92
N GLN A 16 -62.26 -0.11 -9.19
CA GLN A 16 -62.11 1.26 -9.70
C GLN A 16 -63.11 2.23 -9.08
N ILE A 17 -64.36 1.82 -8.87
CA ILE A 17 -65.39 2.65 -8.21
C ILE A 17 -64.97 2.98 -6.77
N ILE A 18 -64.46 2.01 -6.02
CA ILE A 18 -63.95 2.24 -4.66
C ILE A 18 -62.84 3.30 -4.66
N ARG A 19 -61.87 3.18 -5.56
CA ARG A 19 -60.79 4.17 -5.71
C ARG A 19 -61.33 5.55 -6.09
N LEU A 20 -62.35 5.63 -6.94
CA LEU A 20 -63.00 6.88 -7.32
C LEU A 20 -63.76 7.53 -6.16
N ILE A 21 -64.47 6.73 -5.34
CA ILE A 21 -65.15 7.21 -4.13
C ILE A 21 -64.12 7.81 -3.17
N LEU A 22 -63.04 7.08 -2.86
CA LEU A 22 -61.97 7.56 -1.99
C LEU A 22 -61.29 8.82 -2.54
N SER A 23 -60.94 8.83 -3.84
CA SER A 23 -60.34 10.00 -4.49
C SER A 23 -61.24 11.23 -4.43
N LYS A 24 -62.55 11.08 -4.69
CA LYS A 24 -63.52 12.18 -4.57
C LYS A 24 -63.71 12.61 -3.12
N PHE A 25 -63.66 11.68 -2.17
CA PHE A 25 -63.79 11.97 -0.75
C PHE A 25 -62.62 12.83 -0.24
N ILE A 26 -61.39 12.50 -0.65
CA ILE A 26 -60.16 13.22 -0.30
C ILE A 26 -60.16 14.66 -0.84
N ARG A 27 -60.67 14.88 -2.06
CA ARG A 27 -60.63 16.19 -2.74
C ARG A 27 -61.67 17.20 -2.24
N ARG A 28 -62.64 16.79 -1.41
CA ARG A 28 -63.68 17.72 -0.91
C ARG A 28 -63.08 18.68 0.13
N GLN A 29 -63.34 19.97 -0.05
CA GLN A 29 -62.96 21.04 0.88
C GLN A 29 -64.19 21.52 1.69
N PRO A 30 -64.06 21.83 2.99
CA PRO A 30 -62.85 21.73 3.82
C PRO A 30 -62.43 20.27 4.07
N GLY A 31 -61.17 20.08 4.48
CA GLY A 31 -60.62 18.76 4.79
C GLY A 31 -61.43 18.00 5.85
N ARG A 32 -61.54 16.68 5.68
CA ARG A 32 -62.40 15.82 6.50
C ARG A 32 -61.86 15.61 7.91
N SER A 33 -62.75 15.63 8.89
CA SER A 33 -62.48 15.25 10.28
C SER A 33 -62.22 13.75 10.42
N ASP A 34 -61.57 13.35 11.50
CA ASP A 34 -61.25 11.93 11.74
C ASP A 34 -62.53 11.09 11.93
N ASN A 35 -63.60 11.70 12.45
CA ASN A 35 -64.92 11.07 12.56
C ASN A 35 -65.55 10.80 11.19
N GLU A 36 -65.40 11.71 10.22
CA GLU A 36 -65.88 11.50 8.85
C GLU A 36 -65.10 10.38 8.14
N TRP A 37 -63.80 10.24 8.41
CA TRP A 37 -63.00 9.11 7.93
C TRP A 37 -63.45 7.78 8.55
N ALA A 38 -63.74 7.76 9.85
CA ALA A 38 -64.30 6.58 10.51
C ALA A 38 -65.70 6.20 9.99
N ASN A 39 -66.55 7.20 9.69
CA ASN A 39 -67.84 6.98 9.01
C ASN A 39 -67.63 6.36 7.63
N MET A 40 -66.73 6.91 6.82
CA MET A 40 -66.42 6.38 5.48
C MET A 40 -65.95 4.92 5.53
N TRP A 41 -65.10 4.55 6.50
CA TRP A 41 -64.71 3.16 6.68
C TRP A 41 -65.91 2.25 6.97
N ARG A 42 -66.81 2.66 7.88
CA ARG A 42 -68.04 1.92 8.17
C ARG A 42 -68.95 1.80 6.95
N ASP A 43 -69.08 2.86 6.17
CA ASP A 43 -69.87 2.84 4.94
C ASP A 43 -69.26 1.91 3.89
N MET A 44 -67.92 1.88 3.76
CA MET A 44 -67.21 0.95 2.88
C MET A 44 -67.37 -0.51 3.33
N LEU A 45 -67.32 -0.79 4.64
CA LEU A 45 -67.61 -2.12 5.18
C LEU A 45 -69.05 -2.56 4.88
N CYS A 46 -70.02 -1.67 5.12
CA CYS A 46 -71.43 -1.94 4.83
C CYS A 46 -71.66 -2.18 3.32
N LEU A 47 -70.98 -1.41 2.47
CA LEU A 47 -71.04 -1.58 1.02
C LEU A 47 -70.42 -2.91 0.58
N GLN A 48 -69.28 -3.29 1.16
CA GLN A 48 -68.65 -4.58 0.89
C GLN A 48 -69.56 -5.74 1.35
N GLU A 49 -70.10 -5.69 2.57
CA GLU A 49 -70.95 -6.74 3.13
C GLU A 49 -72.26 -6.93 2.35
N LYS A 50 -72.92 -5.83 1.97
CA LYS A 50 -74.26 -5.87 1.36
C LYS A 50 -74.27 -5.91 -0.17
N ALA A 51 -73.24 -5.36 -0.81
CA ALA A 51 -73.22 -5.21 -2.27
C ALA A 51 -72.04 -5.90 -2.96
N PHE A 52 -70.90 -6.08 -2.29
CA PHE A 52 -69.68 -6.64 -2.90
C PHE A 52 -68.97 -7.67 -2.02
N PRO A 53 -69.63 -8.77 -1.60
CA PRO A 53 -69.08 -9.73 -0.64
C PRO A 53 -67.85 -10.50 -1.18
N PHE A 54 -67.67 -10.51 -2.50
CA PHE A 54 -66.52 -11.12 -3.18
C PHE A 54 -65.23 -10.28 -3.10
N LEU A 55 -65.31 -9.02 -2.66
CA LEU A 55 -64.12 -8.20 -2.46
C LEU A 55 -63.44 -8.57 -1.15
N ASP A 56 -62.15 -8.82 -1.26
CA ASP A 56 -61.28 -9.04 -0.11
C ASP A 56 -61.23 -7.81 0.81
N LEU A 57 -61.38 -8.06 2.10
CA LEU A 57 -61.36 -7.04 3.14
C LEU A 57 -59.96 -6.47 3.34
N GLU A 58 -58.91 -7.27 3.10
CA GLU A 58 -57.51 -6.81 3.12
C GLU A 58 -57.27 -5.77 2.00
N TYR A 59 -57.81 -6.02 0.80
CA TYR A 59 -57.77 -5.05 -0.31
C TYR A 59 -58.52 -3.76 0.03
N LEU A 60 -59.69 -3.85 0.65
CA LEU A 60 -60.47 -2.67 1.04
C LEU A 60 -59.71 -1.80 2.05
N LEU A 61 -59.10 -2.44 3.06
CA LEU A 61 -58.25 -1.78 4.05
C LEU A 61 -57.01 -1.14 3.40
N THR A 62 -56.38 -1.83 2.44
CA THR A 62 -55.24 -1.32 1.65
C THR A 62 -55.59 -0.01 0.94
N GLU A 63 -56.71 0.04 0.21
CA GLU A 63 -57.14 1.24 -0.51
C GLU A 63 -57.58 2.36 0.45
N PHE A 64 -58.23 2.03 1.56
CA PHE A 64 -58.60 3.00 2.60
C PHE A 64 -57.36 3.64 3.25
N CYS A 65 -56.38 2.83 3.66
CA CYS A 65 -55.09 3.30 4.19
C CYS A 65 -54.34 4.16 3.17
N ARG A 66 -54.31 3.75 1.88
CA ARG A 66 -53.75 4.58 0.79
C ARG A 66 -54.45 5.94 0.71
N GLY A 67 -55.78 5.97 0.87
CA GLY A 67 -56.56 7.20 0.91
C GLY A 67 -56.22 8.11 2.10
N LEU A 68 -56.08 7.55 3.30
CA LEU A 68 -55.67 8.27 4.51
C LEU A 68 -54.29 8.90 4.36
N LEU A 69 -53.32 8.14 3.83
CA LEU A 69 -51.96 8.61 3.59
C LEU A 69 -51.94 9.77 2.58
N LYS A 70 -52.71 9.69 1.49
CA LYS A 70 -52.86 10.78 0.49
C LYS A 70 -53.56 12.02 1.03
N ALA A 71 -54.39 11.88 2.05
CA ALA A 71 -55.03 13.00 2.72
C ALA A 71 -54.17 13.65 3.82
N GLY A 72 -52.98 13.10 4.10
CA GLY A 72 -52.09 13.57 5.17
C GLY A 72 -52.58 13.23 6.58
N LYS A 73 -53.47 12.24 6.73
CA LYS A 73 -54.05 11.81 8.02
C LYS A 73 -53.19 10.72 8.65
N PHE A 74 -51.91 11.03 8.93
CA PHE A 74 -50.91 10.05 9.36
C PHE A 74 -51.25 9.38 10.71
N SER A 75 -51.69 10.15 11.70
CA SER A 75 -52.08 9.62 13.02
C SER A 75 -53.19 8.59 12.92
N LEU A 76 -54.20 8.86 12.08
CA LEU A 76 -55.29 7.93 11.81
C LEU A 76 -54.81 6.74 10.97
N ALA A 77 -54.01 6.98 9.93
CA ALA A 77 -53.42 5.89 9.14
C ALA A 77 -52.65 4.90 10.01
N ARG A 78 -51.90 5.37 11.03
CA ARG A 78 -51.15 4.51 11.96
C ARG A 78 -52.04 3.48 12.66
N SER A 79 -53.25 3.86 13.08
CA SER A 79 -54.15 2.93 13.78
C SER A 79 -54.70 1.87 12.85
N TYR A 80 -55.09 2.25 11.62
CA TYR A 80 -55.61 1.31 10.62
C TYR A 80 -54.52 0.39 10.04
N LEU A 81 -53.30 0.89 9.86
CA LEU A 81 -52.15 0.11 9.36
C LEU A 81 -51.68 -0.96 10.37
N ARG A 82 -51.90 -0.76 11.68
CA ARG A 82 -51.66 -1.78 12.72
C ARG A 82 -52.73 -2.88 12.76
N GLY A 83 -53.79 -2.72 11.99
CA GLY A 83 -54.93 -3.64 11.96
C GLY A 83 -56.14 -3.09 12.71
N THR A 84 -57.31 -3.45 12.19
CA THR A 84 -58.61 -3.20 12.81
C THR A 84 -59.20 -4.51 13.33
N SER A 85 -60.26 -4.45 14.12
CA SER A 85 -60.96 -5.65 14.61
C SER A 85 -61.52 -6.53 13.49
N SER A 86 -61.72 -5.98 12.29
CA SER A 86 -62.29 -6.69 11.13
C SER A 86 -61.27 -7.11 10.09
N ALA A 87 -60.16 -6.37 9.91
CA ALA A 87 -59.10 -6.71 8.97
C ALA A 87 -57.72 -6.22 9.42
N SER A 88 -56.69 -6.99 9.07
CA SER A 88 -55.28 -6.65 9.26
C SER A 88 -54.52 -6.74 7.94
N LEU A 89 -53.45 -5.95 7.84
CA LEU A 89 -52.49 -6.03 6.74
C LEU A 89 -51.26 -6.77 7.24
N ALA A 90 -50.65 -7.57 6.37
CA ALA A 90 -49.28 -8.03 6.62
C ALA A 90 -48.36 -6.80 6.77
N THR A 91 -47.45 -6.83 7.76
CA THR A 91 -46.55 -5.71 8.07
C THR A 91 -45.79 -5.23 6.82
N GLU A 92 -45.30 -6.16 6.01
CA GLU A 92 -44.59 -5.85 4.76
C GLU A 92 -45.45 -5.08 3.74
N LYS A 93 -46.75 -5.42 3.61
CA LYS A 93 -47.66 -4.67 2.74
C LYS A 93 -47.94 -3.28 3.29
N ALA A 94 -48.09 -3.14 4.61
CA ALA A 94 -48.29 -1.85 5.26
C ALA A 94 -47.06 -0.94 5.09
N GLU A 95 -45.85 -1.48 5.24
CA GLU A 95 -44.59 -0.78 5.00
C GLU A 95 -44.48 -0.30 3.55
N ASN A 96 -44.76 -1.19 2.58
CA ASN A 96 -44.73 -0.84 1.16
C ASN A 96 -45.73 0.26 0.79
N LEU A 97 -46.93 0.28 1.39
CA LEU A 97 -47.90 1.37 1.21
C LEU A 97 -47.36 2.70 1.73
N VAL A 98 -46.72 2.69 2.88
CA VAL A 98 -46.12 3.88 3.50
C VAL A 98 -44.97 4.41 2.65
N ILE A 99 -44.07 3.53 2.17
CA ILE A 99 -42.97 3.90 1.28
C ILE A 99 -43.51 4.49 -0.02
N GLN A 100 -44.52 3.87 -0.63
CA GLN A 100 -45.10 4.37 -1.88
C GLN A 100 -45.74 5.76 -1.69
N ALA A 101 -46.47 5.97 -0.59
CA ALA A 101 -47.06 7.27 -0.28
C ALA A 101 -45.99 8.34 0.00
N ALA A 102 -44.94 8.00 0.75
CA ALA A 102 -43.82 8.90 1.01
C ALA A 102 -43.11 9.31 -0.28
N ARG A 103 -42.84 8.36 -1.19
CA ARG A 103 -42.27 8.63 -2.52
C ARG A 103 -43.17 9.54 -3.37
N GLU A 104 -44.48 9.33 -3.36
CA GLU A 104 -45.42 10.22 -4.07
C GLU A 104 -45.35 11.67 -3.54
N TYR A 105 -45.25 11.87 -2.22
CA TYR A 105 -45.04 13.19 -1.64
C TYR A 105 -43.67 13.77 -1.99
N PHE A 106 -42.61 12.99 -1.82
CA PHE A 106 -41.24 13.44 -2.08
C PHE A 106 -41.04 13.86 -3.54
N PHE A 107 -41.43 13.03 -4.50
CA PHE A 107 -41.28 13.33 -5.94
C PHE A 107 -42.27 14.37 -6.48
N SER A 108 -43.28 14.77 -5.71
CA SER A 108 -44.17 15.89 -6.08
C SER A 108 -43.71 17.24 -5.53
N ALA A 109 -42.69 17.27 -4.67
CA ALA A 109 -42.14 18.51 -4.14
C ALA A 109 -41.45 19.33 -5.24
N SER A 110 -41.79 20.62 -5.32
CA SER A 110 -41.21 21.58 -6.28
C SER A 110 -39.97 22.30 -5.73
N SER A 111 -39.71 22.22 -4.43
CA SER A 111 -38.52 22.76 -3.76
C SER A 111 -38.19 21.94 -2.50
N LEU A 112 -36.97 22.10 -1.97
CA LEU A 112 -36.52 21.41 -0.75
C LEU A 112 -37.18 21.90 0.54
N SER A 113 -37.85 23.06 0.51
CA SER A 113 -38.57 23.66 1.64
C SER A 113 -40.10 23.45 1.58
N CYS A 114 -40.58 22.67 0.63
CA CYS A 114 -42.01 22.41 0.43
C CYS A 114 -42.62 21.56 1.57
N SER A 115 -43.91 21.79 1.86
CA SER A 115 -44.67 21.04 2.88
C SER A 115 -44.74 19.53 2.59
N GLU A 116 -44.62 19.18 1.33
CA GLU A 116 -44.63 17.84 0.76
C GLU A 116 -43.49 16.99 1.31
N ILE A 117 -42.30 17.57 1.50
CA ILE A 117 -41.14 16.88 2.07
C ILE A 117 -41.40 16.54 3.54
N TRP A 118 -41.98 17.48 4.30
CA TRP A 118 -42.37 17.22 5.67
C TRP A 118 -43.43 16.11 5.76
N LYS A 119 -44.43 16.12 4.87
CA LYS A 119 -45.43 15.05 4.75
C LYS A 119 -44.79 13.69 4.42
N ALA A 120 -43.78 13.67 3.57
CA ALA A 120 -43.03 12.44 3.25
C ALA A 120 -42.30 11.90 4.50
N LYS A 121 -41.58 12.77 5.25
CA LYS A 121 -40.91 12.40 6.51
C LYS A 121 -41.92 11.88 7.55
N GLU A 122 -43.04 12.56 7.73
CA GLU A 122 -44.11 12.11 8.64
C GLU A 122 -44.75 10.79 8.24
N CYS A 123 -44.87 10.53 6.93
CA CYS A 123 -45.34 9.25 6.42
C CYS A 123 -44.38 8.12 6.81
N LEU A 124 -43.07 8.31 6.65
CA LEU A 124 -42.05 7.31 7.01
C LEU A 124 -41.96 7.10 8.54
N ASN A 125 -42.21 8.14 9.34
CA ASN A 125 -42.31 8.05 10.80
C ASN A 125 -43.45 7.13 11.32
N LEU A 126 -44.29 6.59 10.44
CA LEU A 126 -45.29 5.58 10.81
C LEU A 126 -44.66 4.23 11.19
N PHE A 127 -43.54 3.85 10.56
CA PHE A 127 -42.83 2.60 10.78
C PHE A 127 -41.30 2.82 10.93
N PRO A 128 -40.86 3.53 11.99
CA PRO A 128 -39.45 3.94 12.13
C PRO A 128 -38.47 2.78 12.34
N SER A 129 -38.98 1.61 12.73
CA SER A 129 -38.16 0.41 12.99
C SER A 129 -37.87 -0.43 11.75
N SER A 130 -38.54 -0.16 10.61
CA SER A 130 -38.32 -0.90 9.36
C SER A 130 -37.07 -0.39 8.65
N SER A 131 -36.19 -1.31 8.23
CA SER A 131 -34.97 -0.97 7.48
C SER A 131 -35.28 -0.31 6.14
N ASN A 132 -36.31 -0.77 5.44
CA ASN A 132 -36.71 -0.22 4.13
C ASN A 132 -37.25 1.20 4.26
N VAL A 133 -38.05 1.45 5.30
CA VAL A 133 -38.59 2.78 5.60
C VAL A 133 -37.48 3.74 6.02
N LYS A 134 -36.52 3.25 6.80
CA LYS A 134 -35.33 4.01 7.20
C LYS A 134 -34.48 4.39 5.99
N ALA A 135 -34.21 3.47 5.06
CA ALA A 135 -33.46 3.76 3.84
C ALA A 135 -34.09 4.90 3.02
N GLU A 136 -35.43 4.94 2.90
CA GLU A 136 -36.11 6.06 2.23
C GLU A 136 -36.00 7.37 3.03
N ALA A 137 -36.04 7.31 4.36
CA ALA A 137 -35.90 8.48 5.21
C ALA A 137 -34.47 9.06 5.13
N ASP A 138 -33.47 8.17 5.11
CA ASP A 138 -32.05 8.48 4.96
C ASP A 138 -31.79 9.20 3.62
N ILE A 139 -32.39 8.74 2.52
CA ILE A 139 -32.32 9.43 1.21
C ILE A 139 -32.93 10.84 1.32
N ILE A 140 -34.11 10.99 1.91
CA ILE A 140 -34.74 12.31 2.05
C ILE A 140 -33.84 13.22 2.90
N ASP A 141 -33.22 12.72 3.96
CA ASP A 141 -32.32 13.51 4.81
C ASP A 141 -31.04 13.91 4.08
N ALA A 142 -30.43 13.00 3.32
CA ALA A 142 -29.28 13.28 2.47
C ALA A 142 -29.56 14.44 1.49
N LEU A 143 -30.70 14.41 0.78
CA LEU A 143 -31.05 15.45 -0.19
C LEU A 143 -31.47 16.78 0.44
N THR A 144 -32.12 16.74 1.61
CA THR A 144 -32.77 17.95 2.18
C THR A 144 -31.91 18.67 3.21
N VAL A 145 -30.97 17.96 3.84
CA VAL A 145 -30.15 18.49 4.93
C VAL A 145 -28.67 18.47 4.58
N LYS A 146 -28.13 17.30 4.22
CA LYS A 146 -26.68 17.12 4.10
C LYS A 146 -26.10 17.66 2.79
N LEU A 147 -26.70 17.34 1.65
CA LEU A 147 -26.23 17.84 0.35
C LEU A 147 -26.27 19.39 0.24
N PRO A 148 -27.33 20.08 0.71
CA PRO A 148 -27.34 21.54 0.70
C PRO A 148 -26.23 22.18 1.55
N TYR A 149 -25.84 21.54 2.66
CA TYR A 149 -24.70 21.99 3.48
C TYR A 149 -23.37 21.91 2.71
N LEU A 150 -23.24 20.91 1.83
CA LEU A 150 -22.10 20.75 0.92
C LEU A 150 -22.25 21.56 -0.37
N GLY A 151 -23.21 22.49 -0.45
CA GLY A 151 -23.40 23.35 -1.62
C GLY A 151 -24.11 22.70 -2.81
N VAL A 152 -24.68 21.49 -2.66
CA VAL A 152 -25.44 20.80 -3.70
C VAL A 152 -26.93 20.85 -3.40
N THR A 153 -27.71 21.46 -4.30
CA THR A 153 -29.17 21.45 -4.23
C THR A 153 -29.74 20.61 -5.37
N LEU A 154 -30.23 19.41 -5.04
CA LEU A 154 -30.80 18.47 -6.00
C LEU A 154 -32.29 18.27 -5.72
N LEU A 155 -33.16 18.58 -6.69
CA LEU A 155 -34.59 18.37 -6.54
C LEU A 155 -34.94 16.87 -6.59
N PRO A 156 -36.01 16.41 -5.90
CA PRO A 156 -36.41 15.01 -5.91
C PRO A 156 -36.59 14.41 -7.31
N VAL A 157 -37.12 15.19 -8.26
CA VAL A 157 -37.30 14.77 -9.65
C VAL A 157 -35.95 14.60 -10.38
N GLN A 158 -34.95 15.43 -10.07
CA GLN A 158 -33.61 15.30 -10.64
C GLN A 158 -32.89 14.09 -10.06
N PHE A 159 -32.98 13.88 -8.74
CA PHE A 159 -32.46 12.68 -8.08
C PHE A 159 -32.98 11.40 -8.74
N ARG A 160 -34.27 11.35 -9.07
CA ARG A 160 -34.87 10.18 -9.75
C ARG A 160 -34.24 9.85 -11.10
N GLN A 161 -33.60 10.81 -11.76
CA GLN A 161 -32.96 10.63 -13.07
C GLN A 161 -31.54 10.08 -12.95
N ILE A 162 -30.90 10.27 -11.79
CA ILE A 162 -29.55 9.80 -11.52
C ILE A 162 -29.61 8.32 -11.16
N LYS A 163 -28.91 7.49 -11.92
CA LYS A 163 -28.87 6.04 -11.70
C LYS A 163 -27.79 5.61 -10.71
N ASP A 164 -26.67 6.32 -10.71
CA ASP A 164 -25.51 6.03 -9.88
C ASP A 164 -25.39 7.07 -8.75
N PRO A 165 -25.55 6.66 -7.48
CA PRO A 165 -25.36 7.55 -6.34
C PRO A 165 -23.96 8.18 -6.27
N MET A 166 -22.93 7.54 -6.84
CA MET A 166 -21.57 8.07 -6.85
C MET A 166 -21.45 9.40 -7.61
N GLU A 167 -22.27 9.61 -8.65
CA GLU A 167 -22.30 10.87 -9.39
C GLU A 167 -22.76 12.04 -8.51
N ILE A 168 -23.64 11.77 -7.53
CA ILE A 168 -24.07 12.77 -6.54
C ILE A 168 -22.92 13.14 -5.62
N ILE A 169 -22.12 12.16 -5.21
CA ILE A 169 -20.93 12.39 -4.39
C ILE A 169 -19.89 13.20 -5.16
N LYS A 170 -19.62 12.87 -6.43
CA LYS A 170 -18.72 13.68 -7.29
C LYS A 170 -19.19 15.14 -7.42
N MET A 171 -20.50 15.35 -7.59
CA MET A 171 -21.07 16.71 -7.59
C MET A 171 -20.86 17.41 -6.24
N ALA A 172 -20.99 16.71 -5.12
CA ALA A 172 -20.79 17.28 -3.78
C ALA A 172 -19.33 17.58 -3.46
N VAL A 173 -18.41 16.76 -3.95
CA VAL A 173 -16.96 16.95 -3.78
C VAL A 173 -16.48 18.18 -4.58
N THR A 174 -17.06 18.42 -5.75
CA THR A 174 -16.67 19.49 -6.69
C THR A 174 -17.54 20.76 -6.62
N SER A 175 -18.57 20.79 -5.77
CA SER A 175 -19.59 21.85 -5.74
C SER A 175 -19.04 23.22 -5.37
N GLN A 176 -18.18 23.27 -4.35
CA GLN A 176 -17.61 24.48 -3.79
C GLN A 176 -16.16 24.23 -3.37
N ALA A 177 -15.34 25.28 -3.44
CA ALA A 177 -13.96 25.21 -2.98
C ALA A 177 -13.93 24.79 -1.50
N GLY A 178 -13.21 23.70 -1.21
CA GLY A 178 -13.09 23.13 0.13
C GLY A 178 -14.19 22.15 0.55
N ALA A 179 -15.18 21.82 -0.30
CA ALA A 179 -16.16 20.79 0.02
C ALA A 179 -15.52 19.43 0.33
N TYR A 180 -14.46 19.08 -0.42
CA TYR A 180 -13.67 17.85 -0.23
C TYR A 180 -12.99 17.76 1.16
N LEU A 181 -12.86 18.86 1.90
CA LEU A 181 -12.31 18.86 3.26
C LEU A 181 -13.26 18.20 4.28
N HIS A 182 -14.56 18.17 3.98
CA HIS A 182 -15.61 17.59 4.81
C HIS A 182 -15.75 16.08 4.56
N VAL A 183 -14.64 15.35 4.77
CA VAL A 183 -14.51 13.92 4.44
C VAL A 183 -15.58 13.07 5.15
N ASP A 184 -15.75 13.27 6.45
CA ASP A 184 -16.71 12.50 7.26
C ASP A 184 -18.15 12.76 6.83
N GLU A 185 -18.51 14.01 6.53
CA GLU A 185 -19.83 14.36 6.03
C GLU A 185 -20.11 13.79 4.63
N LEU A 186 -19.11 13.79 3.74
CA LEU A 186 -19.23 13.18 2.41
C LEU A 186 -19.43 11.67 2.48
N ILE A 187 -18.71 10.99 3.38
CA ILE A 187 -18.89 9.55 3.63
C ILE A 187 -20.26 9.28 4.26
N GLU A 188 -20.74 10.15 5.16
CA GLU A 188 -22.09 10.04 5.73
C GLU A 188 -23.16 10.18 4.65
N VAL A 189 -23.05 11.16 3.75
CA VAL A 189 -23.96 11.31 2.60
C VAL A 189 -23.95 10.08 1.72
N ALA A 190 -22.78 9.52 1.42
CA ALA A 190 -22.66 8.30 0.63
C ALA A 190 -23.43 7.14 1.28
N LYS A 191 -23.26 6.93 2.59
CA LYS A 191 -23.98 5.90 3.35
C LYS A 191 -25.49 6.10 3.31
N LEU A 192 -25.97 7.34 3.46
CA LEU A 192 -27.40 7.66 3.38
C LEU A 192 -27.99 7.44 1.98
N LEU A 193 -27.17 7.60 0.93
CA LEU A 193 -27.56 7.29 -0.45
C LEU A 193 -27.46 5.80 -0.79
N GLY A 194 -27.02 4.96 0.15
CA GLY A 194 -26.93 3.50 0.01
C GLY A 194 -25.54 2.95 -0.26
N LEU A 195 -24.52 3.80 -0.44
CA LEU A 195 -23.12 3.41 -0.61
C LEU A 195 -22.51 3.06 0.75
N SER A 196 -22.61 1.80 1.14
CA SER A 196 -22.31 1.36 2.51
C SER A 196 -21.34 0.18 2.59
N SER A 197 -21.02 -0.44 1.45
CA SER A 197 -19.98 -1.47 1.41
C SER A 197 -18.58 -0.85 1.57
N LEU A 198 -17.62 -1.68 1.98
CA LEU A 198 -16.24 -1.23 2.18
C LEU A 198 -15.61 -0.72 0.87
N ASP A 199 -15.91 -1.38 -0.25
CA ASP A 199 -15.39 -1.02 -1.57
C ASP A 199 -16.00 0.29 -2.07
N GLU A 200 -17.31 0.51 -1.86
CA GLU A 200 -17.97 1.78 -2.21
C GLU A 200 -17.45 2.95 -1.38
N ILE A 201 -17.23 2.75 -0.07
CA ILE A 201 -16.64 3.78 0.79
C ILE A 201 -15.21 4.09 0.35
N SER A 202 -14.43 3.08 -0.04
CA SER A 202 -13.07 3.28 -0.56
C SER A 202 -13.10 4.04 -1.91
N ALA A 203 -14.09 3.78 -2.76
CA ALA A 203 -14.30 4.55 -3.99
C ALA A 203 -14.70 6.01 -3.70
N VAL A 204 -15.49 6.27 -2.66
CA VAL A 204 -15.80 7.65 -2.22
C VAL A 204 -14.54 8.37 -1.74
N GLU A 205 -13.75 7.73 -0.87
CA GLU A 205 -12.47 8.27 -0.40
C GLU A 205 -11.49 8.51 -1.56
N GLU A 206 -11.49 7.65 -2.58
CA GLU A 206 -10.70 7.86 -3.81
C GLU A 206 -11.13 9.14 -4.54
N VAL A 207 -12.44 9.36 -4.72
CA VAL A 207 -12.97 10.58 -5.36
C VAL A 207 -12.54 11.82 -4.57
N ILE A 208 -12.61 11.77 -3.25
CA ILE A 208 -12.18 12.87 -2.37
C ILE A 208 -10.66 13.09 -2.49
N ALA A 209 -9.86 12.02 -2.47
CA ALA A 209 -8.40 12.11 -2.58
C ALA A 209 -7.95 12.71 -3.92
N ARG A 210 -8.63 12.34 -5.02
CA ARG A 210 -8.38 12.90 -6.35
C ARG A 210 -8.74 14.39 -6.40
N GLU A 211 -9.86 14.80 -5.81
CA GLU A 211 -10.23 16.22 -5.76
C GLU A 211 -9.25 17.03 -4.90
N ALA A 212 -8.85 16.51 -3.74
CA ALA A 212 -7.86 17.15 -2.88
C ALA A 212 -6.54 17.38 -3.64
N ALA A 213 -6.09 16.38 -4.42
CA ALA A 213 -4.89 16.51 -5.24
C ALA A 213 -5.03 17.57 -6.35
N VAL A 214 -6.18 17.61 -7.05
CA VAL A 214 -6.46 18.62 -8.09
C VAL A 214 -6.53 20.03 -7.49
N SER A 215 -7.10 20.16 -6.29
CA SER A 215 -7.20 21.42 -5.54
C SER A 215 -5.86 21.85 -4.89
N GLY A 216 -4.80 21.04 -5.00
CA GLY A 216 -3.48 21.33 -4.47
C GLY A 216 -3.29 21.00 -2.98
N ASP A 217 -4.29 20.39 -2.33
CA ASP A 217 -4.18 19.88 -0.98
C ASP A 217 -3.55 18.48 -0.98
N LEU A 218 -2.24 18.48 -1.21
CA LEU A 218 -1.46 17.25 -1.32
C LEU A 218 -1.36 16.50 0.02
N GLN A 219 -1.55 17.19 1.16
CA GLN A 219 -1.52 16.57 2.48
C GLN A 219 -2.75 15.70 2.72
N LEU A 220 -3.95 16.24 2.46
CA LEU A 220 -5.18 15.46 2.57
C LEU A 220 -5.21 14.31 1.55
N ALA A 221 -4.79 14.57 0.30
CA ALA A 221 -4.67 13.53 -0.72
C ALA A 221 -3.74 12.40 -0.27
N PHE A 222 -2.61 12.74 0.36
CA PHE A 222 -1.66 11.79 0.92
C PHE A 222 -2.27 10.95 2.05
N ASP A 223 -2.91 11.59 3.03
CA ASP A 223 -3.49 10.90 4.18
C ASP A 223 -4.59 9.91 3.75
N LEU A 224 -5.44 10.32 2.78
CA LEU A 224 -6.44 9.45 2.19
C LEU A 224 -5.81 8.30 1.39
N CYS A 225 -4.75 8.56 0.61
CA CYS A 225 -4.03 7.52 -0.12
C CYS A 225 -3.40 6.48 0.80
N LEU A 226 -2.87 6.87 1.96
CA LEU A 226 -2.36 5.92 2.95
C LEU A 226 -3.46 5.03 3.51
N VAL A 227 -4.64 5.58 3.78
CA VAL A 227 -5.81 4.81 4.23
C VAL A 227 -6.25 3.84 3.14
N LEU A 228 -6.37 4.29 1.90
CA LEU A 228 -6.76 3.46 0.75
C LEU A 228 -5.75 2.35 0.46
N ALA A 229 -4.46 2.64 0.54
CA ALA A 229 -3.39 1.65 0.39
C ALA A 229 -3.48 0.55 1.45
N LYS A 230 -3.78 0.92 2.72
CA LYS A 230 -4.00 -0.06 3.81
C LYS A 230 -5.24 -0.92 3.59
N LYS A 231 -6.28 -0.36 2.96
CA LYS A 231 -7.50 -1.11 2.58
C LYS A 231 -7.30 -1.99 1.35
N GLY A 232 -6.21 -1.81 0.60
CA GLY A 232 -5.94 -2.58 -0.62
C GLY A 232 -6.69 -2.08 -1.85
N HIS A 233 -7.14 -0.82 -1.86
CA HIS A 233 -7.93 -0.25 -2.96
C HIS A 233 -7.05 0.09 -4.17
N GLY A 234 -6.77 -0.90 -5.02
CA GLY A 234 -5.76 -0.81 -6.08
C GLY A 234 -5.95 0.30 -7.12
N LEU A 235 -7.16 0.84 -7.30
CA LEU A 235 -7.45 1.86 -8.32
C LEU A 235 -6.74 3.20 -8.09
N VAL A 236 -6.27 3.47 -6.88
CA VAL A 236 -5.56 4.72 -6.51
C VAL A 236 -4.04 4.65 -6.72
N TRP A 237 -3.53 3.56 -7.32
CA TRP A 237 -2.08 3.35 -7.48
C TRP A 237 -1.36 4.51 -8.18
N ASP A 238 -2.02 5.13 -9.16
CA ASP A 238 -1.53 6.24 -9.97
C ASP A 238 -1.36 7.50 -9.12
N LEU A 239 -2.35 7.81 -8.29
CA LEU A 239 -2.30 8.94 -7.37
C LEU A 239 -1.26 8.70 -6.26
N CYS A 240 -1.17 7.49 -5.72
CA CYS A 240 -0.13 7.10 -4.77
C CYS A 240 1.27 7.30 -5.36
N ALA A 241 1.48 6.88 -6.60
CA ALA A 241 2.74 7.05 -7.32
C ALA A 241 3.08 8.53 -7.56
N ALA A 242 2.10 9.33 -7.98
CA ALA A 242 2.27 10.76 -8.21
C ALA A 242 2.64 11.51 -6.92
N LEU A 243 1.92 11.25 -5.82
CA LEU A 243 2.18 11.88 -4.52
C LEU A 243 3.55 11.50 -3.96
N ALA A 244 3.93 10.22 -4.05
CA ALA A 244 5.21 9.76 -3.53
C ALA A 244 6.43 10.32 -4.29
N ARG A 245 6.28 10.58 -5.59
CA ARG A 245 7.29 11.26 -6.42
C ARG A 245 7.24 12.79 -6.30
N GLY A 246 6.12 13.34 -5.82
CA GLY A 246 5.87 14.76 -5.72
C GLY A 246 6.71 15.48 -4.65
N PRO A 247 6.68 16.82 -4.64
CA PRO A 247 7.52 17.65 -3.78
C PRO A 247 6.98 17.81 -2.35
N LEU A 248 6.17 16.90 -1.82
CA LEU A 248 5.58 17.03 -0.48
C LEU A 248 6.67 17.16 0.60
N GLU A 249 6.89 18.37 1.10
CA GLU A 249 8.04 18.72 1.97
C GLU A 249 8.01 17.98 3.31
N ASN A 250 6.83 17.60 3.80
CA ASN A 250 6.65 16.98 5.11
C ASN A 250 6.53 15.45 5.08
N MET A 251 6.71 14.82 3.92
CA MET A 251 6.51 13.38 3.78
C MET A 251 7.79 12.62 4.10
N ASP A 252 7.73 11.76 5.11
CA ASP A 252 8.84 10.89 5.46
C ASP A 252 9.13 9.86 4.36
N ILE A 253 10.40 9.46 4.27
CA ILE A 253 10.84 8.49 3.26
C ILE A 253 10.12 7.15 3.41
N SER A 254 9.80 6.71 4.63
CA SER A 254 9.07 5.45 4.85
C SER A 254 7.68 5.48 4.23
N SER A 255 6.91 6.54 4.44
CA SER A 255 5.58 6.69 3.84
C SER A 255 5.65 6.78 2.32
N ARG A 256 6.63 7.50 1.77
CA ARG A 256 6.87 7.53 0.31
C ARG A 256 7.17 6.15 -0.25
N LYS A 257 8.02 5.36 0.44
CA LYS A 257 8.32 3.97 0.05
C LYS A 257 7.09 3.07 0.16
N GLN A 258 6.24 3.28 1.16
CA GLN A 258 5.01 2.53 1.32
C GLN A 258 4.04 2.79 0.15
N LEU A 259 3.83 4.05 -0.23
CA LEU A 259 2.97 4.41 -1.37
C LEU A 259 3.52 3.89 -2.70
N LEU A 260 4.83 4.03 -2.95
CA LEU A 260 5.45 3.46 -4.15
C LEU A 260 5.41 1.93 -4.15
N GLY A 261 5.58 1.30 -2.99
CA GLY A 261 5.46 -0.16 -2.84
C GLY A 261 4.04 -0.65 -3.14
N PHE A 262 3.04 0.07 -2.67
CA PHE A 262 1.63 -0.17 -3.01
C PHE A 262 1.37 0.06 -4.50
N ALA A 263 1.89 1.15 -5.08
CA ALA A 263 1.75 1.41 -6.50
C ALA A 263 2.36 0.28 -7.34
N LEU A 264 3.54 -0.23 -6.95
CA LEU A 264 4.20 -1.36 -7.61
C LEU A 264 3.41 -2.68 -7.56
N SER A 265 2.53 -2.88 -6.57
CA SER A 265 1.70 -4.09 -6.50
C SER A 265 0.42 -4.00 -7.32
N HIS A 266 0.06 -2.82 -7.83
CA HIS A 266 -1.20 -2.56 -8.54
C HIS A 266 -1.04 -1.85 -9.89
N CYS A 267 0.16 -1.39 -10.24
CA CYS A 267 0.41 -0.67 -11.49
C CYS A 267 0.30 -1.60 -12.71
N ASP A 268 0.13 -0.97 -13.88
CA ASP A 268 0.25 -1.63 -15.17
C ASP A 268 1.71 -2.02 -15.47
N GLU A 269 1.89 -2.91 -16.45
CA GLU A 269 3.19 -3.46 -16.83
C GLU A 269 4.17 -2.40 -17.35
N GLU A 270 3.67 -1.34 -17.99
CA GLU A 270 4.49 -0.26 -18.56
C GLU A 270 5.12 0.59 -17.43
N SER A 271 4.36 0.83 -16.36
CA SER A 271 4.76 1.64 -15.21
C SER A 271 5.72 0.95 -14.23
N ILE A 272 5.85 -0.39 -14.24
CA ILE A 272 6.67 -1.14 -13.27
C ILE A 272 8.12 -0.65 -13.27
N SER A 273 8.71 -0.47 -14.46
CA SER A 273 10.13 -0.13 -14.60
C SER A 273 10.46 1.22 -13.96
N GLU A 274 9.64 2.24 -14.26
CA GLU A 274 9.80 3.60 -13.75
C GLU A 274 9.51 3.68 -12.24
N LEU A 275 8.45 3.01 -11.77
CA LEU A 275 8.11 2.96 -10.34
C LEU A 275 9.18 2.27 -9.51
N LEU A 276 9.73 1.17 -10.04
CA LEU A 276 10.77 0.41 -9.36
C LEU A 276 12.06 1.21 -9.27
N LEU A 277 12.40 1.97 -10.32
CA LEU A 277 13.54 2.89 -10.29
C LEU A 277 13.33 3.99 -9.25
N ALA A 278 12.16 4.63 -9.23
CA ALA A 278 11.83 5.66 -8.25
C ALA A 278 11.89 5.12 -6.80
N TRP A 279 11.39 3.91 -6.57
CA TRP A 279 11.48 3.25 -5.27
C TRP A 279 12.93 2.95 -4.86
N LYS A 280 13.76 2.48 -5.80
CA LYS A 280 15.20 2.21 -5.56
C LYS A 280 15.98 3.47 -5.24
N ASP A 281 15.68 4.58 -5.91
CA ASP A 281 16.32 5.87 -5.64
C ASP A 281 15.96 6.38 -4.24
N LEU A 282 14.68 6.31 -3.89
CA LEU A 282 14.17 6.72 -2.58
C LEU A 282 14.73 5.83 -1.45
N ASP A 283 14.85 4.53 -1.68
CA ASP A 283 15.49 3.62 -0.73
C ASP A 283 16.97 3.95 -0.51
N MET A 284 17.70 4.30 -1.58
CA MET A 284 19.11 4.73 -1.47
C MET A 284 19.23 6.02 -0.66
N GLN A 285 18.34 6.98 -0.88
CA GLN A 285 18.28 8.21 -0.11
C GLN A 285 18.03 7.93 1.38
N GLY A 286 17.04 7.09 1.69
CA GLY A 286 16.72 6.72 3.08
C GLY A 286 17.88 6.02 3.81
N GLN A 287 18.65 5.19 3.11
CA GLN A 287 19.87 4.59 3.67
C GLN A 287 20.92 5.66 4.00
N CYS A 288 21.14 6.62 3.09
CA CYS A 288 22.09 7.71 3.32
C CYS A 288 21.66 8.63 4.48
N GLU A 289 20.39 9.02 4.58
CA GLU A 289 19.88 9.83 5.69
C GLU A 289 20.00 9.10 7.04
N THR A 290 19.72 7.80 7.06
CA THR A 290 19.95 6.96 8.24
C THR A 290 21.43 6.98 8.64
N LEU A 291 22.36 6.88 7.68
CA LEU A 291 23.79 6.96 7.96
C LEU A 291 24.23 8.35 8.43
N MET A 292 23.65 9.44 7.90
CA MET A 292 23.94 10.80 8.37
C MET A 292 23.53 10.97 9.84
N THR A 293 22.31 10.56 10.20
CA THR A 293 21.82 10.63 11.58
C THR A 293 22.67 9.78 12.54
N LEU A 294 23.12 8.60 12.10
CA LEU A 294 23.98 7.73 12.89
C LEU A 294 25.41 8.24 13.04
N THR A 295 25.97 8.92 12.04
CA THR A 295 27.37 9.36 12.06
C THR A 295 27.53 10.77 12.61
N GLY A 296 26.46 11.56 12.64
CA GLY A 296 26.51 12.99 12.95
C GLY A 296 27.24 13.81 11.89
N THR A 297 27.44 13.24 10.70
CA THR A 297 28.15 13.86 9.58
C THR A 297 27.18 14.06 8.41
N ASN A 298 27.40 15.11 7.64
CA ASN A 298 26.67 15.38 6.41
C ASN A 298 27.59 15.09 5.22
N ALA A 299 27.07 14.47 4.17
CA ALA A 299 27.72 14.52 2.87
C ALA A 299 27.87 16.00 2.43
N PRO A 300 28.95 16.38 1.71
CA PRO A 300 29.12 17.75 1.26
C PRO A 300 27.89 18.19 0.43
N ASN A 301 27.18 19.17 1.00
CA ASN A 301 25.91 19.78 0.60
C ASN A 301 24.68 18.87 0.47
N PHE A 302 24.01 18.72 1.60
CA PHE A 302 22.60 18.35 1.66
C PHE A 302 21.76 19.63 1.87
N SER A 303 20.99 20.03 0.86
CA SER A 303 19.87 20.97 1.01
C SER A 303 18.61 20.25 0.60
N ILE A 304 17.71 20.07 1.56
CA ILE A 304 16.33 19.61 1.36
C ILE A 304 15.57 20.78 0.72
N GLN A 305 15.31 20.72 -0.58
CA GLN A 305 14.17 21.40 -1.17
C GLN A 305 13.75 20.70 -2.46
N GLY A 306 12.43 20.47 -2.59
CA GLY A 306 11.82 19.63 -3.61
C GLY A 306 12.29 19.95 -5.04
N SER A 307 12.47 18.88 -5.83
CA SER A 307 12.72 18.84 -7.28
C SER A 307 13.16 20.15 -7.92
N SER A 308 14.32 20.66 -7.51
CA SER A 308 15.21 21.42 -8.36
C SER A 308 16.60 21.29 -7.76
N VAL A 309 17.44 20.55 -8.48
CA VAL A 309 18.72 21.11 -8.89
C VAL A 309 19.72 21.51 -7.75
N ILE A 310 20.69 20.61 -7.47
CA ILE A 310 21.97 20.67 -6.67
C ILE A 310 22.36 22.01 -6.02
N SER A 311 23.03 21.91 -4.87
CA SER A 311 24.31 22.62 -4.67
C SER A 311 25.36 21.67 -4.07
N LEU A 312 26.61 21.71 -4.55
CA LEU A 312 27.86 21.36 -3.83
C LEU A 312 28.55 22.69 -3.46
N PRO A 313 29.44 22.80 -2.46
CA PRO A 313 30.04 24.09 -2.12
C PRO A 313 31.03 24.41 -3.22
N GLY A 314 30.60 25.24 -4.18
CA GLY A 314 31.42 25.75 -5.27
C GLY A 314 30.68 26.08 -6.57
N TYR A 315 29.67 25.32 -6.99
CA TYR A 315 29.14 25.43 -8.37
C TYR A 315 27.64 25.05 -8.49
N SER A 316 26.94 25.69 -9.43
CA SER A 316 25.48 25.56 -9.68
C SER A 316 25.20 24.38 -10.61
N ILE A 317 24.01 23.74 -10.54
CA ILE A 317 23.60 22.76 -11.57
C ILE A 317 23.63 23.34 -12.97
N GLN A 318 23.43 24.64 -13.14
CA GLN A 318 23.47 25.23 -14.46
C GLN A 318 24.79 24.81 -15.16
N ASP A 319 25.89 24.75 -14.42
CA ASP A 319 27.22 24.31 -14.87
C ASP A 319 27.30 22.78 -15.17
N LEU A 320 26.45 21.96 -14.54
CA LEU A 320 26.39 20.49 -14.70
C LEU A 320 25.34 20.05 -15.75
N VAL A 321 24.33 20.88 -16.01
CA VAL A 321 23.40 20.76 -17.15
C VAL A 321 24.05 21.31 -18.41
N ASP A 322 24.93 22.31 -18.30
CA ASP A 322 25.82 22.76 -19.37
C ASP A 322 26.85 21.66 -19.76
N LEU A 323 27.16 20.71 -18.86
CA LEU A 323 27.91 19.47 -19.14
C LEU A 323 27.17 18.54 -20.13
N LYS A 324 25.83 18.60 -20.16
CA LYS A 324 24.95 17.74 -20.98
C LYS A 324 24.54 18.42 -22.30
N ASN A 325 24.52 19.76 -22.35
CA ASN A 325 23.99 20.54 -23.48
C ASN A 325 25.05 21.11 -24.44
N SER A 326 26.35 20.99 -24.14
CA SER A 326 27.43 21.59 -24.95
C SER A 326 27.96 20.68 -26.08
N SER A 327 27.05 19.99 -26.80
CA SER A 327 27.38 19.46 -28.14
C SER A 327 27.21 20.50 -29.24
N GLU A 328 26.50 21.61 -28.96
CA GLU A 328 26.24 22.68 -29.93
C GLU A 328 26.29 24.03 -29.23
N LEU A 329 27.49 24.55 -28.96
CA LEU A 329 27.84 25.98 -29.10
C LEU A 329 29.27 26.20 -28.58
N ALA A 330 30.05 26.86 -29.42
CA ALA A 330 31.48 27.11 -29.25
C ALA A 330 31.79 28.17 -28.18
N ASP A 331 33.05 28.12 -27.76
CA ASP A 331 33.88 29.17 -27.14
C ASP A 331 33.68 29.47 -25.65
N GLY A 332 34.58 28.91 -24.81
CA GLY A 332 35.03 29.65 -23.62
C GLY A 332 35.18 28.94 -22.26
N PHE A 333 35.08 27.61 -22.15
CA PHE A 333 35.34 26.90 -20.86
C PHE A 333 36.51 25.91 -20.96
N ASN A 334 37.43 25.97 -20.00
CA ASN A 334 38.65 25.16 -19.93
C ASN A 334 38.34 23.66 -19.84
N GLY A 335 38.39 22.93 -20.96
CA GLY A 335 38.17 21.47 -21.00
C GLY A 335 39.11 20.65 -20.10
N ALA A 336 40.25 21.21 -19.67
CA ALA A 336 41.20 20.56 -18.78
C ALA A 336 40.67 20.32 -17.36
N ASP A 337 39.89 21.27 -16.80
CA ASP A 337 39.37 21.14 -15.43
C ASP A 337 38.23 20.10 -15.38
N GLN A 338 37.41 20.04 -16.44
CA GLN A 338 36.31 19.10 -16.60
C GLN A 338 36.80 17.64 -16.73
N GLU A 339 37.87 17.41 -17.50
CA GLU A 339 38.50 16.10 -17.64
C GLU A 339 39.16 15.64 -16.32
N ASN A 340 39.77 16.56 -15.58
CA ASN A 340 40.36 16.28 -14.27
C ASN A 340 39.30 15.86 -13.23
N HIS A 341 38.14 16.51 -13.20
CA HIS A 341 37.03 16.14 -12.30
C HIS A 341 36.47 14.76 -12.62
N PHE A 342 36.25 14.47 -13.90
CA PHE A 342 35.76 13.16 -14.33
C PHE A 342 36.77 12.05 -13.99
N ASN A 343 38.06 12.31 -14.18
CA ASN A 343 39.13 11.41 -13.76
C ASN A 343 39.17 11.20 -12.24
N SER A 344 38.90 12.23 -11.44
CA SER A 344 38.78 12.07 -9.98
C SER A 344 37.58 11.19 -9.59
N ILE A 345 36.44 11.31 -10.27
CA ILE A 345 35.26 10.46 -10.01
C ILE A 345 35.55 9.01 -10.38
N LYS A 346 36.21 8.77 -11.53
CA LYS A 346 36.68 7.44 -11.93
C LYS A 346 37.64 6.83 -10.92
N ASN A 347 38.57 7.63 -10.41
CA ASN A 347 39.51 7.17 -9.38
C ASN A 347 38.73 6.72 -8.13
N THR A 348 37.77 7.51 -7.66
CA THR A 348 36.87 7.13 -6.55
C THR A 348 36.08 5.84 -6.85
N LEU A 349 35.52 5.70 -8.04
CA LEU A 349 34.81 4.47 -8.43
C LEU A 349 35.74 3.26 -8.48
N SER A 350 36.98 3.43 -8.92
CA SER A 350 37.98 2.35 -8.95
C SER A 350 38.42 1.84 -7.57
N LEU A 351 38.14 2.60 -6.49
CA LEU A 351 38.30 2.12 -5.12
C LEU A 351 37.23 1.10 -4.72
N VAL A 352 36.07 1.07 -5.38
CA VAL A 352 34.93 0.24 -4.97
C VAL A 352 34.45 -0.74 -6.05
N ALA A 353 34.67 -0.41 -7.32
CA ALA A 353 34.24 -1.19 -8.48
C ALA A 353 35.44 -1.73 -9.28
N LYS A 354 35.26 -2.89 -9.91
CA LYS A 354 36.24 -3.50 -10.82
C LYS A 354 36.14 -2.88 -12.21
N ASN A 355 37.28 -2.61 -12.82
CA ASN A 355 37.38 -2.34 -14.25
C ASN A 355 37.19 -3.66 -15.02
N LEU A 356 36.07 -3.82 -15.73
CA LEU A 356 35.84 -4.98 -16.60
C LEU A 356 36.38 -4.70 -18.02
N PRO A 357 37.02 -5.67 -18.69
CA PRO A 357 37.54 -5.49 -20.05
C PRO A 357 36.41 -5.30 -21.09
N VAL A 358 36.69 -4.45 -22.08
CA VAL A 358 35.74 -3.85 -23.06
C VAL A 358 34.99 -4.87 -23.92
N GLU A 359 35.47 -6.11 -24.08
CA GLU A 359 34.77 -7.14 -24.88
C GLU A 359 33.49 -7.67 -24.21
N ASN A 360 33.32 -7.48 -22.89
CA ASN A 360 32.12 -7.85 -22.12
C ASN A 360 31.74 -6.80 -21.06
N GLY A 361 32.29 -5.59 -21.15
CA GLY A 361 32.21 -4.55 -20.12
C GLY A 361 31.69 -3.22 -20.64
N THR A 362 30.80 -2.61 -19.87
CA THR A 362 30.24 -1.28 -20.10
C THR A 362 31.33 -0.21 -19.93
N ASN A 363 31.53 0.64 -20.93
CA ASN A 363 32.46 1.77 -20.81
C ASN A 363 31.95 2.72 -19.71
N TRP A 364 32.72 2.91 -18.64
CA TRP A 364 32.39 3.82 -17.54
C TRP A 364 32.09 5.24 -18.05
N ASP A 365 32.74 5.64 -19.14
CA ASP A 365 32.52 6.94 -19.77
C ASP A 365 31.08 7.09 -20.24
N LEU A 366 30.54 6.07 -20.91
CA LEU A 366 29.17 6.08 -21.42
C LEU A 366 28.15 6.03 -20.26
N ILE A 367 28.34 5.18 -19.25
CA ILE A 367 27.41 5.09 -18.12
C ILE A 367 27.33 6.42 -17.34
N LEU A 368 28.48 7.02 -17.07
CA LEU A 368 28.56 8.26 -16.28
C LEU A 368 28.11 9.48 -17.10
N GLN A 369 28.29 9.48 -18.42
CA GLN A 369 27.77 10.53 -19.31
C GLN A 369 26.26 10.41 -19.53
N GLU A 370 25.73 9.20 -19.67
CA GLU A 370 24.31 8.97 -19.94
C GLU A 370 23.44 9.13 -18.68
N ASN A 371 23.99 8.89 -17.48
CA ASN A 371 23.22 8.88 -16.25
C ASN A 371 23.73 9.87 -15.18
N GLY A 372 23.14 11.07 -15.20
CA GLY A 372 23.47 12.15 -14.25
C GLY A 372 23.25 11.79 -12.78
N LYS A 373 22.34 10.86 -12.44
CA LYS A 373 22.13 10.40 -11.05
C LYS A 373 23.27 9.52 -10.56
N ILE A 374 23.79 8.66 -11.42
CA ILE A 374 24.98 7.83 -11.12
C ILE A 374 26.18 8.75 -10.91
N LEU A 375 26.36 9.72 -11.82
CA LEU A 375 27.43 10.71 -11.72
C LEU A 375 27.34 11.51 -10.41
N SER A 376 26.16 12.02 -10.05
CA SER A 376 25.98 12.79 -8.82
C SER A 376 26.26 11.96 -7.56
N PHE A 377 25.82 10.70 -7.52
CA PHE A 377 26.12 9.84 -6.37
C PHE A 377 27.62 9.54 -6.28
N ALA A 378 28.25 9.20 -7.40
CA ALA A 378 29.69 8.90 -7.47
C ALA A 378 30.57 10.10 -7.11
N ALA A 379 30.12 11.32 -7.41
CA ALA A 379 30.84 12.55 -7.09
C ALA A 379 30.69 13.00 -5.64
N ILE A 380 29.54 12.71 -4.99
CA ILE A 380 29.16 13.34 -3.72
C ILE A 380 29.05 12.32 -2.59
N GLN A 381 28.17 11.33 -2.76
CA GLN A 381 27.82 10.38 -1.71
C GLN A 381 28.89 9.31 -1.56
N LEU A 382 29.46 8.83 -2.66
CA LEU A 382 30.47 7.77 -2.63
C LEU A 382 31.76 8.18 -1.90
N PRO A 383 32.37 9.36 -2.13
CA PRO A 383 33.53 9.81 -1.36
C PRO A 383 33.25 9.94 0.14
N TRP A 384 32.07 10.46 0.50
CA TRP A 384 31.64 10.58 1.89
C TRP A 384 31.51 9.21 2.56
N LEU A 385 30.81 8.26 1.93
CA LEU A 385 30.70 6.89 2.43
C LEU A 385 32.08 6.23 2.61
N LEU A 386 32.99 6.41 1.65
CA LEU A 386 34.35 5.90 1.73
C LEU A 386 35.15 6.52 2.87
N GLU A 387 35.02 7.82 3.13
CA GLU A 387 35.66 8.47 4.27
C GLU A 387 35.17 7.87 5.59
N LEU A 388 33.86 7.62 5.71
CA LEU A 388 33.28 7.02 6.91
C LEU A 388 33.79 5.59 7.16
N THR A 389 34.04 4.80 6.12
CA THR A 389 34.60 3.45 6.30
C THR A 389 36.01 3.44 6.91
N ARG A 390 36.76 4.55 6.81
CA ARG A 390 38.13 4.67 7.31
C ARG A 390 38.21 5.06 8.79
N LYS A 391 37.13 5.56 9.38
CA LYS A 391 37.11 5.99 10.78
C LYS A 391 36.85 4.79 11.70
N GLU A 392 37.77 4.55 12.65
CA GLU A 392 37.69 3.42 13.57
C GLU A 392 36.51 3.51 14.55
N ASP A 393 36.02 4.71 14.85
CA ASP A 393 34.94 4.93 15.81
C ASP A 393 33.60 4.28 15.38
N TYR A 394 33.38 4.09 14.08
CA TYR A 394 32.15 3.52 13.54
C TYR A 394 32.13 2.00 13.48
N SER A 395 33.24 1.32 13.80
CA SER A 395 33.25 -0.14 13.97
C SER A 395 32.57 -0.57 15.27
N LYS A 396 32.62 0.29 16.31
CA LYS A 396 32.11 0.00 17.66
C LYS A 396 30.67 0.46 17.89
N LYS A 397 30.10 1.25 16.98
CA LYS A 397 28.70 1.74 17.06
C LYS A 397 27.78 0.74 16.37
N PHE A 398 26.86 0.13 17.12
CA PHE A 398 25.93 -0.88 16.64
C PHE A 398 24.52 -0.32 16.45
N THR A 399 23.80 -0.90 15.49
CA THR A 399 22.46 -0.48 15.08
C THR A 399 21.62 -1.70 14.71
N SER A 400 20.29 -1.55 14.69
CA SER A 400 19.40 -2.66 14.28
C SER A 400 19.75 -3.13 12.86
N GLY A 401 19.96 -4.43 12.70
CA GLY A 401 20.58 -5.01 11.52
C GLY A 401 19.73 -4.92 10.25
N LEU A 402 20.41 -4.64 9.13
CA LEU A 402 19.91 -4.78 7.75
C LEU A 402 20.23 -6.17 7.15
N ILE A 403 20.94 -7.02 7.89
CA ILE A 403 21.37 -8.36 7.46
C ILE A 403 20.40 -9.38 8.07
N PRO A 404 19.80 -10.28 7.27
CA PRO A 404 18.99 -11.38 7.80
C PRO A 404 19.79 -12.22 8.81
N GLY A 405 19.25 -12.39 10.03
CA GLY A 405 19.85 -13.21 11.09
C GLY A 405 20.74 -12.45 12.09
N LYS A 406 21.25 -11.26 11.78
CA LYS A 406 22.12 -10.47 12.67
C LYS A 406 21.36 -9.28 13.25
N GLN A 407 21.05 -9.33 14.54
CA GLN A 407 20.20 -8.33 15.21
C GLN A 407 20.88 -6.95 15.31
N TYR A 408 22.22 -6.93 15.36
CA TYR A 408 23.03 -5.71 15.46
C TYR A 408 24.18 -5.70 14.46
N VAL A 409 24.27 -4.63 13.66
CA VAL A 409 25.34 -4.44 12.66
C VAL A 409 26.06 -3.13 12.96
N SER A 410 27.38 -3.12 12.79
CA SER A 410 28.17 -1.89 12.98
C SER A 410 27.82 -0.86 11.91
N VAL A 411 27.93 0.43 12.25
CA VAL A 411 27.71 1.54 11.30
C VAL A 411 28.62 1.41 10.08
N ARG A 412 29.88 0.98 10.29
CA ARG A 412 30.83 0.68 9.19
C ARG A 412 30.27 -0.35 8.21
N THR A 413 29.60 -1.39 8.69
CA THR A 413 29.05 -2.44 7.83
C THR A 413 27.79 -1.98 7.11
N GLN A 414 26.96 -1.14 7.72
CA GLN A 414 25.84 -0.50 7.02
C GLN A 414 26.32 0.40 5.86
N ILE A 415 27.44 1.11 6.04
CA ILE A 415 28.06 1.90 4.97
C ILE A 415 28.51 1.00 3.82
N VAL A 416 29.20 -0.11 4.11
CA VAL A 416 29.63 -1.08 3.08
C VAL A 416 28.43 -1.68 2.34
N ILE A 417 27.35 -2.04 3.06
CA ILE A 417 26.11 -2.54 2.45
C ILE A 417 25.47 -1.48 1.54
N THR A 418 25.48 -0.21 1.94
CA THR A 418 24.94 0.90 1.14
C THR A 418 25.72 1.06 -0.16
N ILE A 419 27.06 1.04 -0.10
CA ILE A 419 27.93 1.08 -1.29
C ILE A 419 27.66 -0.12 -2.21
N LEU A 420 27.63 -1.34 -1.66
CA LEU A 420 27.39 -2.56 -2.43
C LEU A 420 25.99 -2.57 -3.08
N SER A 421 24.98 -2.09 -2.35
CA SER A 421 23.60 -1.95 -2.86
C SER A 421 23.55 -0.96 -4.01
N TRP A 422 24.27 0.17 -3.92
CA TRP A 422 24.36 1.14 -4.99
C TRP A 422 25.07 0.57 -6.22
N LEU A 423 26.20 -0.13 -6.04
CA LEU A 423 26.93 -0.77 -7.14
C LEU A 423 26.06 -1.78 -7.88
N ALA A 424 25.39 -2.67 -7.13
CA ALA A 424 24.52 -3.70 -7.70
C ALA A 424 23.34 -3.11 -8.48
N ARG A 425 22.75 -2.02 -8.00
CA ARG A 425 21.63 -1.32 -8.68
C ARG A 425 22.03 -0.71 -10.03
N ASN A 426 23.30 -0.31 -10.15
CA ASN A 426 23.83 0.39 -11.33
C ASN A 426 24.71 -0.50 -12.21
N GLY A 427 24.71 -1.82 -11.98
CA GLY A 427 25.43 -2.78 -12.82
C GLY A 427 26.95 -2.79 -12.65
N PHE A 428 27.47 -2.25 -11.54
CA PHE A 428 28.90 -2.26 -11.26
C PHE A 428 29.30 -3.53 -10.50
N ALA A 429 30.39 -4.18 -10.94
CA ALA A 429 30.98 -5.31 -10.21
C ALA A 429 31.81 -4.79 -9.01
N PRO A 430 31.50 -5.19 -7.77
CA PRO A 430 32.24 -4.74 -6.60
C PRO A 430 33.64 -5.34 -6.52
N ARG A 431 34.57 -4.63 -5.88
CA ARG A 431 35.90 -5.14 -5.58
C ARG A 431 35.90 -6.15 -4.44
N ASP A 432 36.91 -7.02 -4.46
CA ASP A 432 37.10 -8.08 -3.49
C ASP A 432 37.32 -7.55 -2.07
N ASP A 433 37.96 -6.40 -1.91
CA ASP A 433 38.20 -5.78 -0.60
C ASP A 433 36.90 -5.34 0.09
N LEU A 434 35.92 -4.83 -0.66
CA LEU A 434 34.60 -4.51 -0.12
C LEU A 434 33.81 -5.76 0.28
N ILE A 435 33.81 -6.79 -0.58
CA ILE A 435 33.16 -8.07 -0.29
C ILE A 435 33.80 -8.73 0.95
N ALA A 436 35.12 -8.74 1.03
CA ALA A 436 35.87 -9.28 2.16
C ALA A 436 35.61 -8.47 3.43
N SER A 437 35.52 -7.13 3.35
CA SER A 437 35.17 -6.29 4.50
C SER A 437 33.76 -6.58 5.04
N LEU A 438 32.78 -6.81 4.15
CA LEU A 438 31.44 -7.21 4.56
C LEU A 438 31.47 -8.59 5.23
N ALA A 439 32.13 -9.56 4.61
CA ALA A 439 32.27 -10.91 5.15
C ALA A 439 32.94 -10.91 6.54
N LYS A 440 34.02 -10.12 6.71
CA LYS A 440 34.70 -9.96 8.01
C LYS A 440 33.75 -9.49 9.11
N SER A 441 32.88 -8.52 8.83
CA SER A 441 31.93 -8.04 9.84
C SER A 441 30.80 -9.02 10.15
N ILE A 442 30.38 -9.80 9.16
CA ILE A 442 29.39 -10.87 9.40
C ILE A 442 30.01 -11.94 10.32
N LEU A 443 31.26 -12.32 10.06
CA LEU A 443 32.02 -13.32 10.80
C LEU A 443 32.56 -12.83 12.15
N GLU A 444 32.43 -11.55 12.49
CA GLU A 444 32.96 -10.97 13.73
C GLU A 444 32.26 -11.55 14.97
N PRO A 445 33.00 -12.02 15.99
CA PRO A 445 32.44 -12.68 17.16
C PRO A 445 31.69 -11.71 18.10
N PRO A 446 30.67 -12.18 18.83
CA PRO A 446 30.12 -13.54 18.83
C PRO A 446 29.34 -13.81 17.54
N ALA A 447 29.62 -14.95 16.89
CA ALA A 447 29.04 -15.33 15.61
C ALA A 447 28.37 -16.71 15.70
N THR A 448 27.16 -16.81 15.18
CA THR A 448 26.41 -18.04 15.04
C THR A 448 26.90 -18.85 13.84
N GLU A 449 26.59 -20.14 13.83
CA GLU A 449 26.92 -21.00 12.69
C GLU A 449 26.18 -20.61 11.39
N GLU A 450 25.02 -19.96 11.51
CA GLU A 450 24.31 -19.36 10.37
C GLU A 450 25.09 -18.15 9.83
N GLU A 451 25.55 -17.26 10.70
CA GLU A 451 26.39 -16.11 10.30
C GLU A 451 27.71 -16.56 9.68
N ASP A 452 28.32 -17.65 10.17
CA ASP A 452 29.54 -18.20 9.57
C ASP A 452 29.33 -18.68 8.14
N VAL A 453 28.19 -19.30 7.88
CA VAL A 453 27.80 -19.76 6.54
C VAL A 453 27.46 -18.57 5.63
N ILE A 454 26.75 -17.56 6.16
CA ILE A 454 26.45 -16.33 5.41
C ILE A 454 27.76 -15.62 5.06
N GLY A 455 28.68 -15.42 6.01
CA GLY A 455 29.98 -14.79 5.76
C GLY A 455 30.81 -15.54 4.73
N CYS A 456 30.87 -16.86 4.84
CA CYS A 456 31.51 -17.72 3.84
C CYS A 456 30.87 -17.60 2.45
N SER A 457 29.54 -17.49 2.38
CA SER A 457 28.84 -17.31 1.11
C SER A 457 29.25 -16.02 0.39
N PHE A 458 29.59 -14.96 1.12
CA PHE A 458 30.15 -13.74 0.56
C PHE A 458 31.59 -13.96 0.07
N LEU A 459 32.44 -14.64 0.86
CA LEU A 459 33.82 -14.96 0.48
C LEU A 459 33.94 -15.81 -0.79
N LEU A 460 32.92 -16.63 -1.11
CA LEU A 460 32.89 -17.41 -2.35
C LEU A 460 32.73 -16.56 -3.62
N ASN A 461 32.36 -15.27 -3.50
CA ASN A 461 32.25 -14.32 -4.61
C ASN A 461 33.56 -13.56 -4.88
N LEU A 462 34.60 -13.76 -4.06
CA LEU A 462 35.90 -13.17 -4.31
C LEU A 462 36.52 -13.75 -5.58
N VAL A 463 37.16 -12.89 -6.37
CA VAL A 463 37.98 -13.33 -7.50
C VAL A 463 39.27 -13.96 -6.96
N ASP A 464 39.89 -13.34 -5.96
CA ASP A 464 40.97 -13.95 -5.19
C ASP A 464 40.43 -14.79 -4.01
N ALA A 465 40.35 -16.11 -4.22
CA ALA A 465 39.94 -17.05 -3.19
C ALA A 465 40.89 -17.10 -1.97
N PHE A 466 42.17 -16.73 -2.14
CA PHE A 466 43.13 -16.73 -1.02
C PHE A 466 42.86 -15.60 -0.04
N SER A 467 42.32 -14.46 -0.49
CA SER A 467 41.83 -13.40 0.39
C SER A 467 40.74 -13.93 1.34
N GLY A 468 39.89 -14.86 0.89
CA GLY A 468 38.90 -15.52 1.74
C GLY A 468 39.53 -16.42 2.81
N VAL A 469 40.63 -17.12 2.48
CA VAL A 469 41.43 -17.90 3.44
C VAL A 469 41.98 -16.99 4.54
N GLN A 470 42.53 -15.83 4.19
CA GLN A 470 43.06 -14.89 5.17
C GLN A 470 41.99 -14.42 6.15
N VAL A 471 40.78 -14.14 5.66
CA VAL A 471 39.63 -13.76 6.51
C VAL A 471 39.28 -14.88 7.50
N ILE A 472 39.20 -16.13 7.02
CA ILE A 472 38.87 -17.29 7.87
C ILE A 472 39.97 -17.55 8.90
N GLU A 473 41.25 -17.45 8.51
CA GLU A 473 42.38 -17.62 9.43
C GLU A 473 42.45 -16.52 10.49
N GLU A 474 42.09 -15.28 10.15
CA GLU A 474 41.97 -14.18 11.11
C GLU A 474 40.89 -14.49 12.17
N GLN A 475 39.70 -14.95 11.75
CA GLN A 475 38.62 -15.34 12.66
C GLN A 475 38.97 -16.55 13.53
N LEU A 476 39.75 -17.50 13.01
CA LEU A 476 40.30 -18.63 13.76
C LEU A 476 41.35 -18.25 14.82
N ARG A 477 41.87 -17.01 14.78
CA ARG A 477 42.81 -16.49 15.79
C ARG A 477 42.11 -15.64 16.84
N THR A 478 41.00 -14.98 16.48
CA THR A 478 40.29 -14.05 17.36
C THR A 478 39.23 -14.72 18.23
N ARG A 479 38.67 -15.86 17.82
CA ARG A 479 37.63 -16.57 18.58
C ARG A 479 38.21 -17.38 19.73
N GLU A 480 37.68 -17.16 20.93
CA GLU A 480 38.03 -17.90 22.15
C GLU A 480 37.00 -19.01 22.48
N ASN A 481 35.75 -18.86 22.02
CA ASN A 481 34.69 -19.83 22.26
C ASN A 481 34.90 -21.08 21.40
N TYR A 482 34.86 -22.26 22.03
CA TYR A 482 35.01 -23.54 21.33
C TYR A 482 33.97 -23.75 20.23
N LEU A 483 32.68 -23.49 20.50
CA LEU A 483 31.61 -23.76 19.54
C LEU A 483 31.74 -22.87 18.30
N GLU A 484 32.07 -21.59 18.51
CA GLU A 484 32.34 -20.64 17.44
C GLU A 484 33.60 -21.02 16.65
N THR A 485 34.63 -21.53 17.33
CA THR A 485 35.88 -21.99 16.72
C THR A 485 35.65 -23.24 15.85
N CYS A 486 34.92 -24.23 16.37
CA CYS A 486 34.56 -25.42 15.60
C CYS A 486 33.68 -25.08 14.40
N SER A 487 32.77 -24.12 14.56
CA SER A 487 31.89 -23.66 13.49
C SER A 487 32.69 -23.05 12.32
N ILE A 488 33.56 -22.09 12.59
CA ILE A 488 34.40 -21.48 11.55
C ILE A 488 35.40 -22.47 10.94
N MET A 489 35.90 -23.46 11.70
CA MET A 489 36.72 -24.56 11.16
C MET A 489 35.93 -25.40 10.15
N ASN A 490 34.69 -25.79 10.47
CA ASN A 490 33.81 -26.53 9.56
C ASN A 490 33.54 -25.74 8.27
N VAL A 491 33.31 -24.45 8.41
CA VAL A 491 33.08 -23.53 7.31
C VAL A 491 34.34 -23.37 6.45
N GLY A 492 35.53 -23.27 7.06
CA GLY A 492 36.82 -23.23 6.35
C GLY A 492 37.13 -24.52 5.59
N MET A 493 36.85 -25.69 6.18
CA MET A 493 36.96 -26.97 5.48
C MET A 493 36.01 -27.04 4.28
N THR A 494 34.78 -26.54 4.44
CA THR A 494 33.80 -26.49 3.36
C THR A 494 34.23 -25.53 2.25
N TYR A 495 34.73 -24.34 2.60
CA TYR A 495 35.32 -23.38 1.67
C TYR A 495 36.47 -24.00 0.86
N SER A 496 37.36 -24.74 1.54
CA SER A 496 38.46 -25.48 0.90
C SER A 496 37.93 -26.48 -0.14
N ILE A 497 36.93 -27.27 0.23
CA ILE A 497 36.35 -28.27 -0.66
C ILE A 497 35.74 -27.60 -1.90
N LEU A 498 34.96 -26.53 -1.71
CA LEU A 498 34.26 -25.83 -2.80
C LEU A 498 35.22 -25.17 -3.82
N HIS A 499 36.42 -24.80 -3.38
CA HIS A 499 37.49 -24.31 -4.25
C HIS A 499 38.38 -25.42 -4.82
N ASN A 500 38.39 -26.62 -4.21
CA ASN A 500 39.16 -27.77 -4.66
C ASN A 500 38.43 -28.68 -5.66
N THR A 501 37.09 -28.62 -5.75
CA THR A 501 36.26 -29.39 -6.71
C THR A 501 36.40 -28.88 -8.15
N GLY A 502 37.63 -28.77 -8.65
CA GLY A 502 37.94 -28.23 -9.96
C GLY A 502 37.12 -28.89 -11.07
N VAL A 503 36.56 -28.05 -11.94
CA VAL A 503 35.81 -28.34 -13.18
C VAL A 503 34.27 -28.50 -13.06
N ASP A 504 33.69 -28.92 -11.93
CA ASP A 504 32.22 -29.08 -11.83
C ASP A 504 31.46 -27.83 -11.33
N CYS A 505 32.15 -26.72 -11.09
CA CYS A 505 31.55 -25.45 -10.64
C CYS A 505 32.02 -24.28 -11.50
N GLU A 506 31.20 -23.89 -12.47
CA GLU A 506 31.49 -22.85 -13.46
C GLU A 506 31.46 -21.42 -12.87
N GLY A 507 30.89 -21.22 -11.67
CA GLY A 507 30.86 -19.89 -11.05
C GLY A 507 30.46 -19.82 -9.56
N PRO A 508 30.55 -18.62 -8.96
CA PRO A 508 30.24 -18.38 -7.55
C PRO A 508 28.83 -18.81 -7.11
N THR A 509 27.84 -18.75 -8.01
CA THR A 509 26.45 -19.16 -7.72
C THR A 509 26.33 -20.65 -7.40
N GLN A 510 26.93 -21.52 -8.22
CA GLN A 510 26.92 -22.97 -7.99
C GLN A 510 27.65 -23.33 -6.68
N ARG A 511 28.77 -22.64 -6.37
CA ARG A 511 29.49 -22.83 -5.10
C ARG A 511 28.62 -22.45 -3.89
N ARG A 512 27.81 -21.39 -3.99
CA ARG A 512 26.87 -20.98 -2.92
C ARG A 512 25.73 -21.99 -2.73
N GLU A 513 25.19 -22.54 -3.81
CA GLU A 513 24.16 -23.59 -3.73
C GLU A 513 24.69 -24.85 -3.04
N LEU A 514 25.91 -25.27 -3.38
CA LEU A 514 26.58 -26.40 -2.72
C LEU A 514 26.89 -26.12 -1.25
N LEU A 515 27.29 -24.89 -0.89
CA LEU A 515 27.46 -24.48 0.50
C LEU A 515 26.14 -24.61 1.28
N LEU A 516 25.03 -24.11 0.72
CA LEU A 516 23.69 -24.20 1.32
C LEU A 516 23.21 -25.64 1.44
N GLY A 517 23.45 -26.47 0.41
CA GLY A 517 23.18 -27.91 0.43
C GLY A 517 23.90 -28.59 1.59
N LYS A 518 25.22 -28.39 1.69
CA LYS A 518 26.05 -28.95 2.77
C LYS A 518 25.65 -28.47 4.16
N PHE A 519 25.22 -27.22 4.29
CA PHE A 519 24.71 -26.68 5.54
C PHE A 519 23.38 -27.34 5.95
N ARG A 520 22.45 -27.54 5.00
CA ARG A 520 21.17 -28.24 5.23
C ARG A 520 21.38 -29.73 5.50
N GLU A 521 22.42 -30.33 4.92
CA GLU A 521 22.82 -31.73 5.08
C GLU A 521 23.52 -32.07 6.40
N LYS A 522 23.58 -31.14 7.37
CA LYS A 522 24.16 -31.26 8.72
C LYS A 522 23.81 -32.51 9.57
N ASN A 523 23.17 -33.54 9.02
CA ASN A 523 22.93 -34.85 9.61
C ASN A 523 23.46 -36.04 8.79
N LYS A 524 24.35 -35.86 7.80
CA LYS A 524 25.05 -37.00 7.19
C LYS A 524 26.54 -36.74 6.99
N PRO A 525 27.45 -37.59 7.53
CA PRO A 525 28.86 -37.50 7.19
C PRO A 525 29.04 -37.70 5.69
N LEU A 526 30.01 -36.99 5.10
CA LEU A 526 30.41 -37.12 3.70
C LEU A 526 30.51 -38.60 3.31
N ASN A 527 29.84 -38.99 2.22
CA ASN A 527 29.93 -40.35 1.73
C ASN A 527 31.36 -40.59 1.20
N ALA A 528 31.89 -41.81 1.37
CA ALA A 528 33.28 -42.13 1.03
C ALA A 528 33.65 -41.83 -0.44
N ASP A 529 32.66 -41.90 -1.35
CA ASP A 529 32.83 -41.58 -2.77
C ASP A 529 33.00 -40.08 -3.06
N ASP A 530 32.42 -39.19 -2.23
CA ASP A 530 32.59 -37.74 -2.39
C ASP A 530 34.00 -37.32 -1.98
N ILE A 531 34.55 -37.93 -0.94
CA ILE A 531 35.93 -37.73 -0.47
C ILE A 531 36.93 -38.19 -1.53
N ASN A 532 36.69 -39.34 -2.17
CA ASN A 532 37.55 -39.89 -3.21
C ASN A 532 37.53 -39.05 -4.51
N ARG A 533 36.41 -38.41 -4.85
CA ARG A 533 36.34 -37.47 -6.00
C ARG A 533 37.06 -36.15 -5.72
N ILE A 534 36.98 -35.64 -4.49
CA ILE A 534 37.69 -34.41 -4.05
C ILE A 534 39.21 -34.61 -4.07
N ASP A 535 39.69 -35.82 -3.83
CA ASP A 535 41.12 -36.15 -3.88
C ASP A 535 41.70 -36.33 -5.29
N ALA A 536 40.87 -36.34 -6.34
CA ALA A 536 41.32 -36.56 -7.71
C ALA A 536 41.75 -35.28 -8.46
N VAL A 537 41.45 -34.06 -7.97
CA VAL A 537 41.66 -32.80 -8.72
C VAL A 537 42.61 -31.80 -8.02
N GLN A 538 43.88 -31.86 -8.43
CA GLN A 538 44.88 -30.80 -8.77
C GLN A 538 45.00 -29.41 -8.05
N SER A 539 44.72 -29.26 -6.75
CA SER A 539 45.36 -28.16 -5.96
C SER A 539 45.95 -28.67 -4.65
N SER A 540 47.30 -28.64 -4.53
CA SER A 540 48.01 -29.07 -3.31
C SER A 540 47.65 -28.19 -2.10
N PHE A 541 47.45 -26.88 -2.33
CA PHE A 541 47.17 -25.92 -1.27
C PHE A 541 45.83 -26.18 -0.58
N TRP A 542 44.73 -26.34 -1.33
CA TRP A 542 43.40 -26.47 -0.71
C TRP A 542 43.26 -27.77 0.09
N ARG A 543 43.92 -28.85 -0.37
CA ARG A 543 44.02 -30.10 0.38
C ARG A 543 44.83 -29.93 1.66
N GLU A 544 46.00 -29.32 1.58
CA GLU A 544 46.87 -29.08 2.74
C GLU A 544 46.22 -28.16 3.77
N TRP A 545 45.55 -27.09 3.32
CA TRP A 545 44.84 -26.16 4.19
C TRP A 545 43.64 -26.82 4.87
N LYS A 546 42.88 -27.67 4.17
CA LYS A 546 41.83 -28.49 4.78
C LYS A 546 42.39 -29.43 5.86
N LEU A 547 43.46 -30.17 5.57
CA LEU A 547 44.11 -31.07 6.53
C LEU A 547 44.61 -30.32 7.77
N LYS A 548 45.15 -29.11 7.59
CA LYS A 548 45.55 -28.21 8.69
C LYS A 548 44.37 -27.85 9.59
N LEU A 549 43.19 -27.57 9.01
CA LEU A 549 41.97 -27.28 9.78
C LEU A 549 41.41 -28.52 10.50
N GLU A 550 41.45 -29.69 9.86
CA GLU A 550 41.04 -30.98 10.46
C GLU A 550 41.92 -31.32 11.67
N GLU A 551 43.24 -31.18 11.54
CA GLU A 551 44.16 -31.44 12.64
C GLU A 551 43.99 -30.44 13.78
N LYS A 552 43.87 -29.14 13.45
CA LYS A 552 43.62 -28.10 14.47
C LYS A 552 42.31 -28.38 15.22
N LYS A 553 41.25 -28.83 14.54
CA LYS A 553 39.97 -29.21 15.17
C LYS A 553 40.14 -30.40 16.13
N ARG A 554 40.86 -31.45 15.73
CA ARG A 554 41.15 -32.61 16.59
C ARG A 554 41.90 -32.21 17.86
N VAL A 555 42.91 -31.34 17.72
CA VAL A 555 43.67 -30.82 18.87
C VAL A 555 42.75 -30.02 19.80
N THR A 556 41.89 -29.15 19.25
CA THR A 556 40.92 -28.37 20.05
C THR A 556 39.89 -29.26 20.76
N GLU A 557 39.38 -30.30 20.09
CA GLU A 557 38.50 -31.34 20.69
C GLU A 557 39.20 -32.08 21.83
N HIS A 558 40.45 -32.49 21.64
CA HIS A 558 41.24 -33.17 22.66
C HIS A 558 41.55 -32.26 23.85
N SER A 559 41.92 -31.00 23.60
CA SER A 559 42.18 -30.01 24.66
C SER A 559 40.93 -29.76 25.51
N ARG A 560 39.75 -29.64 24.89
CA ARG A 560 38.48 -29.50 25.62
C ARG A 560 38.14 -30.74 26.44
N PHE A 561 38.37 -31.93 25.89
CA PHE A 561 38.17 -33.18 26.62
C PHE A 561 39.08 -33.25 27.87
N LEU A 562 40.33 -32.81 27.74
CA LEU A 562 41.26 -32.72 28.87
C LEU A 562 40.83 -31.67 29.89
N GLU A 563 40.39 -30.48 29.46
CA GLU A 563 39.87 -29.42 30.35
C GLU A 563 38.61 -29.86 31.12
N GLN A 564 37.75 -30.68 30.50
CA GLN A 564 36.59 -31.29 31.17
C GLN A 564 36.96 -32.31 32.24
N ILE A 565 38.12 -32.98 32.09
CA ILE A 565 38.64 -33.96 33.04
C ILE A 565 39.49 -33.29 34.12
N ILE A 566 40.22 -32.22 33.78
CA ILE A 566 41.11 -31.46 34.66
C ILE A 566 40.88 -29.96 34.43
N PRO A 567 40.05 -29.29 35.26
CA PRO A 567 39.78 -27.86 35.09
C PRO A 567 41.05 -27.02 35.28
N GLY A 568 41.46 -26.27 34.25
CA GLY A 568 42.60 -25.33 34.30
C GLY A 568 43.91 -25.81 33.67
N VAL A 569 43.89 -26.88 32.86
CA VAL A 569 45.03 -27.35 32.03
C VAL A 569 44.81 -27.05 30.56
#